data_AF-A0A6C0FYN6-F1
#
_entry.id   AF-A0A6C0FYN6-F1
#
_cell.length_a   1.000
_cell.length_b   1.000
_cell.length_c   1.000
_cell.angle_alpha   90.00
_cell.angle_beta   90.00
_cell.angle_gamma   90.00
#
_symmetry.space_group_name_H-M   'P 1'
#
loop_
_entity.id
_entity.type
_entity.pdbx_description
1 polymer ?
#
loop_
_entity_poly.entity_id
_entity_poly.type
_entity_poly.pdbx_seq_one_letter_code
_entity_poly.pdbx_strand_id
1 'polypeptide(L)'
;MAHDHIPRAAITGAATGVLFMGFFGTLWASIGIGGLQGLGLYWLLIPSLLIGSLFISGGVQLIKASRAVSSTMTDTDSRYMKRTMKRFGMIFGLEGAMIGIASGLCGATDHMDVLFPVMAFIVGAHFFPLAHLFRIRIHYWAGTLMCVLAGITLLTMPARGTWGQHRIVIWWVSVGFGSALILWATGAAIWLMGRRLLARARKTA
;
A
#
# COMPACT_ATOMS: atom_id res chain seq x y z
N MET A 1 30.11 -4.28 24.53
CA MET A 1 29.77 -4.15 23.11
C MET A 1 28.41 -4.80 22.91
N ALA A 2 27.36 -4.01 22.69
CA ALA A 2 26.02 -4.54 22.51
C ALA A 2 25.95 -5.27 21.15
N HIS A 3 25.74 -6.58 21.17
CA HIS A 3 25.42 -7.33 19.96
C HIS A 3 24.07 -6.81 19.46
N ASP A 4 24.07 -6.11 18.32
CA ASP A 4 22.86 -5.69 17.60
C ASP A 4 22.13 -6.95 17.08
N HIS A 5 21.41 -7.63 17.97
CA HIS A 5 20.53 -8.72 17.60
C HIS A 5 19.36 -8.12 16.80
N ILE A 6 19.40 -8.28 15.48
CA ILE A 6 18.30 -7.86 14.60
C ILE A 6 17.08 -8.73 14.94
N PRO A 7 16.00 -8.15 15.48
CA PRO A 7 14.85 -8.94 15.89
C PRO A 7 14.11 -9.46 14.67
N ARG A 8 13.72 -10.74 14.68
CA ARG A 8 12.86 -11.37 13.65
C ARG A 8 11.60 -10.56 13.36
N ALA A 9 11.06 -9.87 14.37
CA ALA A 9 9.91 -8.99 14.25
C ALA A 9 10.13 -7.86 13.21
N ALA A 10 11.34 -7.31 13.09
CA ALA A 10 11.64 -6.26 12.11
C ALA A 10 11.61 -6.80 10.67
N ILE A 11 12.17 -8.00 10.45
CA ILE A 11 12.15 -8.67 9.14
C ILE A 11 10.72 -9.07 8.76
N THR A 12 9.95 -9.57 9.73
CA THR A 12 8.56 -10.00 9.53
C THR A 12 7.66 -8.79 9.27
N GLY A 13 7.84 -7.68 9.99
CA GLY A 13 7.13 -6.43 9.75
C GLY A 13 7.42 -5.84 8.37
N ALA A 14 8.68 -5.85 7.94
CA ALA A 14 9.05 -5.47 6.57
C ALA A 14 8.35 -6.37 5.55
N ALA A 15 8.35 -7.69 5.76
CA ALA A 15 7.71 -8.63 4.86
C ALA A 15 6.19 -8.42 4.76
N THR A 16 5.51 -8.21 5.89
CA THR A 16 4.09 -7.84 5.91
C THR A 16 3.86 -6.54 5.13
N GLY A 17 4.69 -5.52 5.33
CA GLY A 17 4.65 -4.30 4.54
C GLY A 17 4.73 -4.55 3.03
N VAL A 18 5.67 -5.40 2.57
CA VAL A 18 5.77 -5.78 1.15
C VAL A 18 4.49 -6.43 0.62
N LEU A 19 3.87 -7.34 1.40
CA LEU A 19 2.63 -8.00 1.01
C LEU A 19 1.49 -6.99 0.83
N PHE A 20 1.31 -6.08 1.80
CA PHE A 20 0.29 -5.04 1.73
C PHE A 20 0.51 -4.12 0.53
N MET A 21 1.73 -3.64 0.32
CA MET A 21 2.08 -2.75 -0.79
C MET A 21 1.87 -3.42 -2.16
N GLY A 22 2.20 -4.71 -2.28
CA GLY A 22 1.95 -5.49 -3.49
C GLY A 22 0.47 -5.64 -3.79
N PHE A 23 -0.31 -6.09 -2.80
CA PHE A 23 -1.74 -6.33 -2.94
C PHE A 23 -2.52 -5.04 -3.24
N PHE A 24 -2.37 -4.02 -2.40
CA PHE A 24 -3.09 -2.75 -2.60
C PHE A 24 -2.58 -1.99 -3.83
N GLY A 25 -1.28 -2.06 -4.14
CA GLY A 25 -0.74 -1.47 -5.37
C GLY A 25 -1.40 -2.07 -6.62
N THR A 26 -1.60 -3.39 -6.64
CA THR A 26 -2.31 -4.04 -7.75
C THR A 26 -3.80 -3.69 -7.78
N LEU A 27 -4.48 -3.54 -6.63
CA LEU A 27 -5.86 -3.06 -6.60
C LEU A 27 -5.98 -1.63 -7.16
N TRP A 28 -5.06 -0.74 -6.81
CA TRP A 28 -5.00 0.61 -7.37
C TRP A 28 -4.73 0.61 -8.87
N ALA A 29 -3.86 -0.28 -9.36
CA ALA A 29 -3.63 -0.43 -10.79
C ALA A 29 -4.90 -0.88 -11.51
N SER A 30 -5.69 -1.80 -10.93
CA SER A 30 -6.98 -2.22 -11.48
C SER A 30 -7.98 -1.08 -11.58
N ILE A 31 -8.00 -0.15 -10.61
CA ILE A 31 -8.80 1.08 -10.69
C ILE A 31 -8.36 1.95 -11.87
N GLY A 32 -7.05 2.13 -12.04
CA GLY A 32 -6.49 2.87 -13.18
C GLY A 32 -6.86 2.26 -14.54
N ILE A 33 -6.80 0.93 -14.64
CA ILE A 33 -7.23 0.18 -15.82
C ILE A 33 -8.73 0.36 -16.06
N GLY A 34 -9.55 0.31 -15.01
CA GLY A 34 -11.00 0.59 -15.10
C GLY A 34 -11.29 1.99 -15.64
N GLY A 35 -10.47 2.97 -15.29
CA GLY A 35 -10.55 4.33 -15.82
C GLY A 35 -10.33 4.44 -17.34
N LEU A 36 -9.67 3.46 -17.96
CA LEU A 36 -9.47 3.41 -19.41
C LEU A 36 -10.70 2.88 -20.17
N GLN A 37 -11.78 2.48 -19.46
CA GLN A 37 -13.05 2.02 -20.01
C GLN A 37 -12.91 0.97 -21.14
N GLY A 38 -12.06 -0.02 -20.94
CA GLY A 38 -11.84 -1.14 -21.88
C GLY A 38 -10.62 -0.98 -22.78
N LEU A 39 -9.99 0.19 -22.82
CA LEU A 39 -8.78 0.41 -23.60
C LEU A 39 -7.56 -0.20 -22.88
N GLY A 40 -6.87 -1.14 -23.53
CA GLY A 40 -5.62 -1.72 -23.01
C GLY A 40 -5.77 -2.67 -21.83
N LEU A 41 -6.97 -3.23 -21.60
CA LEU A 41 -7.28 -4.08 -20.44
C LEU A 41 -6.23 -5.19 -20.22
N TYR A 42 -5.96 -6.02 -21.22
CA TYR A 42 -5.02 -7.15 -21.10
C TYR A 42 -3.56 -6.70 -20.98
N TRP A 43 -3.16 -5.67 -21.73
CA TRP A 43 -1.78 -5.19 -21.77
C TRP A 43 -1.33 -4.56 -20.45
N LEU A 44 -2.25 -4.00 -19.66
CA LEU A 44 -1.93 -3.37 -18.38
C LEU A 44 -2.27 -4.28 -17.19
N LEU A 45 -3.29 -5.14 -17.31
CA LEU A 45 -3.67 -6.07 -16.25
C LEU A 45 -2.60 -7.14 -16.02
N ILE A 46 -2.08 -7.75 -17.09
CA ILE A 46 -1.09 -8.83 -16.97
C ILE A 46 0.18 -8.32 -16.24
N PRO A 47 0.83 -7.20 -16.64
CA PRO A 47 1.96 -6.66 -15.89
C PRO A 47 1.62 -6.31 -14.45
N SER A 48 0.44 -5.73 -14.19
CA SER A 48 0.03 -5.35 -12.83
C SER A 48 -0.13 -6.56 -11.90
N LEU A 49 -0.64 -7.67 -12.43
CA LEU A 49 -0.74 -8.94 -11.71
C LEU A 49 0.64 -9.58 -11.51
N LEU A 50 1.53 -9.49 -12.49
CA LEU A 50 2.91 -9.99 -12.37
C LEU A 50 3.68 -9.22 -11.29
N ILE A 51 3.58 -7.89 -11.27
CA ILE A 51 4.22 -7.04 -10.24
C ILE A 51 3.64 -7.37 -8.86
N GLY A 52 2.31 -7.46 -8.73
CA GLY A 52 1.67 -7.87 -7.48
C GLY A 52 2.16 -9.23 -6.99
N SER A 53 2.20 -10.22 -7.88
CA SER A 53 2.68 -11.58 -7.59
C SER A 53 4.16 -11.60 -7.19
N LEU A 54 4.99 -10.75 -7.80
CA LEU A 54 6.39 -10.58 -7.44
C LEU A 54 6.54 -10.06 -6.01
N PHE A 55 5.77 -9.05 -5.62
CA PHE A 55 5.79 -8.54 -4.24
C PHE A 55 5.24 -9.57 -3.24
N ILE A 56 4.15 -10.25 -3.57
CA ILE A 56 3.57 -11.29 -2.70
C ILE A 56 4.60 -12.41 -2.48
N SER A 57 5.21 -12.92 -3.55
CA SER A 57 6.24 -13.95 -3.46
C SER A 57 7.47 -13.47 -2.68
N GLY A 58 7.92 -12.23 -2.91
CA GLY A 58 9.02 -11.61 -2.17
C GLY A 58 8.76 -11.48 -0.67
N GLY A 59 7.55 -11.06 -0.28
CA GLY A 59 7.12 -11.00 1.12
C GLY A 59 7.05 -12.38 1.77
N VAL A 60 6.45 -13.37 1.09
CA VAL A 60 6.38 -14.76 1.58
C VAL A 60 7.78 -15.35 1.78
N GLN A 61 8.69 -15.14 0.83
CA GLN A 61 10.08 -15.58 0.94
C GLN A 61 10.78 -14.94 2.14
N LEU A 62 10.56 -13.65 2.39
CA LEU A 62 11.15 -12.94 3.52
C LEU A 62 10.60 -13.46 4.87
N ILE A 63 9.29 -13.76 4.95
CA ILE A 63 8.68 -14.41 6.12
C ILE A 63 9.31 -15.79 6.35
N LYS A 64 9.38 -16.64 5.32
CA LYS A 64 9.97 -17.98 5.42
C LYS A 64 11.42 -17.92 5.90
N ALA A 65 12.21 -17.03 5.31
CA ALA A 65 13.61 -16.86 5.68
C ALA A 65 13.81 -16.28 7.09
N SER A 66 12.88 -15.45 7.58
CA SER A 66 12.92 -14.92 8.94
C SER A 66 12.75 -16.01 10.02
N ARG A 67 12.10 -17.14 9.70
CA ARG A 67 11.89 -18.24 10.65
C ARG A 67 13.19 -18.91 11.09
N ALA A 68 14.23 -18.85 10.25
CA ALA A 68 15.56 -19.39 10.56
C ALA A 68 16.37 -18.47 11.49
N VAL A 69 15.89 -17.25 11.74
CA VAL A 69 16.53 -16.31 12.68
C VAL A 69 15.91 -16.53 14.06
N SER A 70 16.74 -16.88 15.04
CA SER A 70 16.29 -17.05 16.44
C SER A 70 15.69 -15.74 16.95
N SER A 71 14.47 -15.81 17.46
CA SER A 71 13.90 -14.73 18.25
C SER A 71 13.28 -15.30 19.51
N THR A 72 13.91 -15.06 20.64
CA THR A 72 13.26 -15.20 21.94
C THR A 72 12.23 -14.07 22.03
N MET A 73 10.97 -14.34 21.65
CA MET A 73 9.90 -13.38 21.89
C MET A 73 9.62 -13.37 23.39
N THR A 74 9.80 -12.22 24.02
CA THR A 74 9.45 -12.05 25.43
C THR A 74 7.94 -11.88 25.58
N ASP A 75 7.38 -12.20 26.75
CA ASP A 75 5.95 -11.96 27.04
C ASP A 75 5.57 -10.48 26.90
N THR A 76 6.52 -9.58 27.14
CA THR A 76 6.40 -8.14 26.90
C THR A 76 6.22 -7.81 25.41
N ASP A 77 6.96 -8.46 24.51
CA ASP A 77 6.82 -8.28 23.06
C ASP A 77 5.46 -8.77 22.55
N SER A 78 4.96 -9.88 23.11
CA SER A 78 3.64 -10.44 22.78
C SER A 78 2.50 -9.49 23.16
N ARG A 79 2.54 -8.90 24.36
CA ARG A 79 1.53 -7.92 24.80
C ARG A 79 1.57 -6.64 23.97
N TYR A 80 2.76 -6.16 23.62
CA TYR A 80 2.93 -5.01 22.73
C TYR A 80 2.34 -5.29 21.33
N MET A 81 2.67 -6.44 20.74
CA MET A 81 2.16 -6.88 19.43
C MET A 81 0.62 -6.92 19.41
N LYS A 82 -0.02 -7.51 20.42
CA LYS A 82 -1.49 -7.59 20.52
C LYS A 82 -2.14 -6.20 20.57
N ARG A 83 -1.58 -5.27 21.34
CA ARG A 83 -2.08 -3.88 21.41
C ARG A 83 -1.93 -3.16 20.08
N THR A 84 -0.79 -3.33 19.42
CA THR A 84 -0.53 -2.75 18.09
C THR A 84 -1.51 -3.29 17.05
N MET A 85 -1.77 -4.61 17.04
CA MET A 85 -2.73 -5.22 16.12
C MET A 85 -4.17 -4.74 16.36
N LYS A 86 -4.58 -4.57 17.63
CA LYS A 86 -5.90 -4.02 17.95
C LYS A 86 -6.05 -2.58 17.45
N ARG A 87 -5.02 -1.74 17.61
CA ARG A 87 -5.01 -0.36 17.09
C ARG A 87 -5.01 -0.33 15.56
N PHE A 88 -4.23 -1.21 14.93
CA PHE A 88 -4.21 -1.36 13.48
C PHE A 88 -5.61 -1.70 12.94
N GLY A 89 -6.28 -2.69 13.53
CA GLY A 89 -7.63 -3.08 13.12
C GLY A 89 -8.66 -1.94 13.29
N MET A 90 -8.52 -1.11 14.33
CA MET A 90 -9.38 0.06 14.53
C MET A 90 -9.15 1.14 13.45
N ILE A 91 -7.89 1.43 13.11
CA ILE A 91 -7.54 2.39 12.06
C ILE A 91 -8.08 1.90 10.70
N PHE A 92 -7.85 0.62 10.40
CA PHE A 92 -8.32 0.01 9.16
C PHE A 92 -9.85 -0.07 9.08
N GLY A 93 -10.51 -0.33 10.21
CA GLY A 93 -11.97 -0.29 10.30
C GLY A 93 -12.53 1.11 10.06
N LEU A 94 -11.88 2.16 10.59
CA LEU A 94 -12.26 3.55 10.35
C LEU A 94 -12.07 3.95 8.89
N GLU A 95 -10.97 3.54 8.26
CA GLU A 95 -10.73 3.72 6.83
C GLU A 95 -11.85 3.07 6.01
N GLY A 96 -12.18 1.80 6.29
CA GLY A 96 -13.26 1.10 5.61
C GLY A 96 -14.62 1.78 5.77
N ALA A 97 -14.92 2.29 6.97
CA ALA A 97 -16.15 3.05 7.24
C ALA A 97 -16.18 4.36 6.43
N MET A 98 -15.08 5.10 6.38
CA MET A 98 -14.97 6.34 5.60
C MET A 98 -15.12 6.09 4.10
N ILE A 99 -14.50 5.02 3.57
CA ILE A 99 -14.65 4.62 2.17
C ILE A 99 -16.10 4.22 1.88
N GLY A 100 -16.75 3.47 2.78
CA GLY A 100 -18.15 3.09 2.64
C GLY A 100 -19.09 4.31 2.60
N ILE A 101 -18.89 5.28 3.50
CA ILE A 101 -19.66 6.53 3.53
C ILE A 101 -19.43 7.33 2.23
N ALA A 102 -18.17 7.49 1.80
CA ALA A 102 -17.85 8.18 0.56
C ALA A 102 -18.49 7.50 -0.65
N SER A 103 -18.49 6.16 -0.69
CA SER A 103 -19.13 5.38 -1.76
C SER A 103 -20.65 5.59 -1.78
N GLY A 104 -21.31 5.57 -0.63
CA GLY A 104 -22.74 5.84 -0.51
C GLY A 104 -23.11 7.26 -0.95
N LEU A 105 -22.33 8.26 -0.55
CA LEU A 105 -22.56 9.66 -0.94
C LEU A 105 -22.33 9.88 -2.45
N CYS A 106 -21.26 9.34 -3.01
CA CYS A 106 -20.99 9.46 -4.45
C CYS A 106 -22.06 8.74 -5.28
N GLY A 107 -22.55 7.59 -4.80
CA GLY A 107 -23.64 6.85 -5.44
C GLY A 107 -24.97 7.59 -5.36
N ALA A 108 -25.31 8.20 -4.22
CA ALA A 108 -26.54 8.97 -4.04
C ALA A 108 -26.56 10.28 -4.83
N THR A 109 -25.39 10.84 -5.16
CA THR A 109 -25.25 12.10 -5.90
C THR A 109 -24.95 11.90 -7.39
N ASP A 110 -24.80 10.67 -7.87
CA ASP A 110 -24.40 10.32 -9.25
C ASP A 110 -23.01 10.88 -9.66
N HIS A 111 -22.12 11.10 -8.69
CA HIS A 111 -20.75 11.62 -8.90
C HIS A 111 -19.69 10.54 -8.65
N MET A 112 -19.90 9.33 -9.17
CA MET A 112 -18.97 8.20 -8.98
C MET A 112 -17.56 8.45 -9.54
N ASP A 113 -17.41 9.42 -10.44
CA ASP A 113 -16.11 9.84 -10.96
C ASP A 113 -15.18 10.36 -9.83
N VAL A 114 -15.74 10.98 -8.78
CA VAL A 114 -15.02 11.58 -7.64
C VAL A 114 -14.59 10.52 -6.61
N LEU A 115 -15.19 9.33 -6.64
CA LEU A 115 -15.01 8.30 -5.62
C LEU A 115 -13.55 7.92 -5.41
N PHE A 116 -12.81 7.63 -6.48
CA PHE A 116 -11.43 7.16 -6.36
C PHE A 116 -10.44 8.24 -5.94
N PRO A 117 -10.53 9.51 -6.40
CA PRO A 117 -9.78 10.61 -5.80
C PRO A 117 -10.04 10.77 -4.29
N VAL A 118 -11.31 10.72 -3.85
CA VAL A 118 -11.64 10.80 -2.41
C VAL A 118 -11.10 9.58 -1.66
N MET A 119 -11.22 8.40 -2.24
CA MET A 119 -10.64 7.17 -1.69
C MET A 119 -9.12 7.30 -1.53
N ALA A 120 -8.41 7.91 -2.49
CA ALA A 120 -6.97 8.13 -2.38
C ALA A 120 -6.59 9.12 -1.27
N PHE A 121 -7.44 10.11 -0.99
CA PHE A 121 -7.27 10.96 0.20
C PHE A 121 -7.48 10.18 1.49
N ILE A 122 -8.53 9.37 1.59
CA ILE A 122 -8.82 8.58 2.80
C ILE A 122 -7.70 7.56 3.05
N VAL A 123 -7.30 6.82 2.02
CA VAL A 123 -6.22 5.84 2.07
C VAL A 123 -4.88 6.55 2.32
N GLY A 124 -4.58 7.65 1.62
CA GLY A 124 -3.38 8.45 1.89
C GLY A 124 -3.31 8.95 3.34
N ALA A 125 -4.46 9.37 3.88
CA ALA A 125 -4.57 9.80 5.27
C ALA A 125 -4.38 8.65 6.28
N HIS A 126 -4.80 7.42 5.96
CA HIS A 126 -4.60 6.25 6.83
C HIS A 126 -3.11 5.99 7.11
N PHE A 127 -2.24 6.33 6.15
CA PHE A 127 -0.80 6.09 6.28
C PHE A 127 -0.15 6.93 7.38
N PHE A 128 -0.71 8.09 7.78
CA PHE A 128 -0.13 8.91 8.86
C PHE A 128 -0.25 8.23 10.24
N PRO A 129 -1.45 7.78 10.69
CA PRO A 129 -1.57 6.95 11.88
C PRO A 129 -0.71 5.69 11.81
N LEU A 130 -0.64 5.05 10.63
CA LEU A 130 0.14 3.84 10.42
C LEU A 130 1.64 4.08 10.60
N ALA A 131 2.14 5.18 10.04
CA ALA A 131 3.53 5.61 10.18
C ALA A 131 3.89 5.88 11.64
N HIS A 132 2.97 6.47 12.42
CA HIS A 132 3.16 6.67 13.86
C HIS A 132 3.12 5.34 14.64
N LEU A 133 2.17 4.47 14.32
CA LEU A 133 1.96 3.20 15.01
C LEU A 133 3.13 2.22 14.80
N PHE A 134 3.64 2.13 13.57
CA PHE A 134 4.75 1.23 13.22
C PHE A 134 6.13 1.91 13.25
N ARG A 135 6.19 3.24 13.43
CA ARG A 135 7.42 4.05 13.45
C ARG A 135 8.27 3.96 12.18
N ILE A 136 7.65 3.71 11.02
CA ILE A 136 8.34 3.57 9.74
C ILE A 136 8.12 4.84 8.90
N ARG A 137 9.17 5.66 8.77
CA ARG A 137 9.11 6.97 8.09
C ARG A 137 8.67 6.90 6.63
N ILE A 138 8.92 5.78 5.93
CA ILE A 138 8.55 5.65 4.52
C ILE A 138 7.03 5.72 4.27
N HIS A 139 6.22 5.37 5.28
CA HIS A 139 4.76 5.46 5.19
C HIS A 139 4.29 6.92 5.22
N TYR A 140 5.00 7.85 5.88
CA TYR A 140 4.69 9.28 5.80
C TYR A 140 4.83 9.82 4.38
N TRP A 141 5.89 9.39 3.68
CA TRP A 141 6.10 9.77 2.28
C TRP A 141 5.03 9.17 1.37
N ALA A 142 4.72 7.88 1.52
CA ALA A 142 3.68 7.23 0.72
C ALA A 142 2.31 7.92 0.90
N GLY A 143 1.89 8.16 2.15
CA GLY A 143 0.64 8.84 2.46
C GLY A 143 0.58 10.27 1.91
N THR A 144 1.66 11.04 2.11
CA THR A 144 1.75 12.41 1.59
C THR A 144 1.67 12.44 0.06
N LEU A 145 2.42 11.56 -0.63
CA LEU A 145 2.39 11.47 -2.09
C LEU A 145 1.01 11.08 -2.61
N MET A 146 0.31 10.16 -1.96
CA MET A 146 -1.07 9.81 -2.35
C MET A 146 -2.05 10.97 -2.15
N CYS A 147 -1.98 11.68 -1.02
CA CYS A 147 -2.82 12.86 -0.79
C CYS A 147 -2.53 13.98 -1.79
N VAL A 148 -1.25 14.25 -2.07
CA VAL A 148 -0.85 15.26 -3.06
C VAL A 148 -1.31 14.86 -4.46
N LEU A 149 -1.15 13.59 -4.85
CA LEU A 149 -1.64 13.06 -6.13
C LEU A 149 -3.16 13.24 -6.26
N ALA A 150 -3.92 12.92 -5.22
CA ALA A 150 -5.37 13.10 -5.21
C ALA A 150 -5.76 14.58 -5.35
N GLY A 151 -5.06 15.46 -4.62
CA GLY A 151 -5.28 16.91 -4.68
C GLY A 151 -4.97 17.50 -6.05
N ILE A 152 -3.81 17.16 -6.62
CA ILE A 152 -3.43 17.58 -7.97
C ILE A 152 -4.46 17.08 -8.99
N THR A 153 -4.86 15.82 -8.90
CA THR A 153 -5.84 15.25 -9.83
C THR A 153 -7.17 16.02 -9.79
N LEU A 154 -7.70 16.31 -8.60
CA LEU A 154 -8.95 17.06 -8.45
C LEU A 154 -8.84 18.52 -8.89
N LEU A 155 -7.71 19.17 -8.64
CA LEU A 155 -7.55 20.61 -8.88
C LEU A 155 -7.12 20.96 -10.31
N THR A 156 -6.38 20.07 -10.98
CA THR A 156 -5.72 20.41 -12.25
C THR A 156 -6.12 19.52 -13.42
N MET A 157 -6.69 18.34 -13.18
CA MET A 157 -7.03 17.41 -14.28
C MET A 157 -8.52 17.45 -14.61
N PRO A 158 -8.90 17.41 -15.91
CA PRO A 158 -10.29 17.23 -16.27
C PRO A 158 -10.79 15.85 -15.83
N ALA A 159 -12.05 15.74 -15.40
CA ALA A 159 -12.61 14.49 -14.90
C ALA A 159 -12.63 13.38 -15.96
N ARG A 160 -12.93 13.77 -17.21
CA ARG A 160 -13.07 12.87 -18.36
C ARG A 160 -12.28 13.42 -19.54
N GLY A 161 -11.80 12.51 -20.37
CA GLY A 161 -11.17 12.84 -21.64
C GLY A 161 -11.51 11.81 -22.70
N THR A 162 -11.06 12.07 -23.91
CA THR A 162 -11.20 11.15 -25.03
C THR A 162 -9.82 10.80 -25.57
N TRP A 163 -9.55 9.51 -25.72
CA TRP A 163 -8.36 9.01 -26.41
C TRP A 163 -8.81 8.33 -27.69
N GLY A 164 -8.68 9.02 -28.82
CA GLY A 164 -9.29 8.58 -30.08
C GLY A 164 -10.81 8.47 -29.94
N GLN A 165 -11.35 7.27 -30.17
CA GLN A 165 -12.79 6.98 -30.05
C GLN A 165 -13.22 6.53 -28.65
N HIS A 166 -12.30 6.37 -27.70
CA HIS A 166 -12.60 5.83 -26.37
C HIS A 166 -12.72 6.95 -25.34
N ARG A 167 -13.73 6.85 -24.47
CA ARG A 167 -13.88 7.71 -23.30
C ARG A 167 -13.02 7.18 -22.18
N ILE A 168 -12.28 8.07 -21.53
CA ILE A 168 -11.43 7.74 -20.38
C ILE A 168 -11.82 8.62 -19.20
N VAL A 169 -11.81 8.02 -18.01
CA VAL A 169 -11.98 8.73 -16.74
C VAL A 169 -10.60 9.07 -16.22
N ILE A 170 -10.11 10.25 -16.59
CA ILE A 170 -8.73 10.69 -16.32
C ILE A 170 -8.43 10.64 -14.83
N TRP A 171 -9.39 11.00 -13.98
CA TRP A 171 -9.22 10.94 -12.54
C TRP A 171 -8.91 9.54 -12.02
N TRP A 172 -9.59 8.52 -12.55
CA TRP A 172 -9.38 7.12 -12.16
C TRP A 172 -8.03 6.61 -12.66
N VAL A 173 -7.67 6.95 -13.90
CA VAL A 173 -6.38 6.60 -14.51
C VAL A 173 -5.24 7.19 -13.68
N SER A 174 -5.28 8.50 -13.42
CA SER A 174 -4.22 9.22 -12.72
C SER A 174 -4.04 8.75 -11.28
N VAL A 175 -5.14 8.68 -10.51
CA VAL A 175 -5.09 8.25 -9.11
C VAL A 175 -4.80 6.76 -9.01
N GLY A 176 -5.37 5.94 -9.90
CA GLY A 176 -5.15 4.50 -9.96
C GLY A 176 -3.69 4.14 -10.20
N PHE A 177 -3.15 4.53 -11.35
CA PHE A 177 -1.76 4.21 -11.69
C PHE A 177 -0.75 4.95 -10.81
N GLY A 178 -1.03 6.21 -10.46
CA GLY A 178 -0.13 6.97 -9.58
C GLY A 178 -0.05 6.35 -8.18
N SER A 179 -1.18 5.95 -7.59
CA SER A 179 -1.19 5.27 -6.28
C SER A 179 -0.54 3.90 -6.36
N ALA A 180 -0.79 3.14 -7.44
CA ALA A 180 -0.13 1.85 -7.67
C ALA A 180 1.39 2.00 -7.69
N LEU A 181 1.91 2.99 -8.43
CA LEU A 181 3.33 3.25 -8.54
C LEU A 181 3.94 3.66 -7.20
N ILE A 182 3.28 4.54 -6.44
CA ILE A 182 3.73 4.95 -5.10
C ILE A 182 3.82 3.73 -4.17
N LEU A 183 2.80 2.87 -4.16
CA LEU A 183 2.77 1.68 -3.31
C LEU A 183 3.82 0.66 -3.74
N TRP A 184 3.97 0.38 -5.03
CA TRP A 184 5.00 -0.54 -5.53
C TRP A 184 6.41 -0.02 -5.26
N ALA A 185 6.68 1.27 -5.46
CA ALA A 185 7.97 1.88 -5.12
C ALA A 185 8.27 1.77 -3.62
N THR A 186 7.26 2.05 -2.78
CA THR A 186 7.34 1.90 -1.32
C THR A 186 7.59 0.44 -0.93
N GLY A 187 6.87 -0.50 -1.55
CA GLY A 187 7.03 -1.93 -1.38
C GLY A 187 8.42 -2.43 -1.77
N ALA A 188 8.98 -1.94 -2.89
CA ALA A 188 10.33 -2.27 -3.32
C ALA A 188 11.38 -1.77 -2.32
N ALA A 189 11.25 -0.53 -1.83
CA ALA A 189 12.14 0.03 -0.84
C ALA A 189 12.10 -0.76 0.49
N ILE A 190 10.90 -1.11 0.97
CA ILE A 190 10.73 -1.95 2.17
C ILE A 190 11.30 -3.35 1.93
N TRP A 191 11.10 -3.93 0.75
CA TRP A 191 11.62 -5.26 0.41
C TRP A 191 13.15 -5.30 0.43
N LEU A 192 13.79 -4.31 -0.19
CA LEU A 192 15.25 -4.16 -0.17
C LEU A 192 15.77 -3.98 1.26
N MET A 193 15.09 -3.18 2.08
CA MET A 193 15.41 -3.01 3.50
C MET A 193 15.31 -4.33 4.27
N GLY A 194 14.21 -5.07 4.09
CA GLY A 194 13.99 -6.37 4.70
C GLY A 194 15.06 -7.40 4.32
N ARG A 195 15.47 -7.44 3.05
CA ARG A 195 16.57 -8.31 2.58
C ARG A 195 17.92 -7.92 3.22
N ARG A 196 18.21 -6.64 3.37
CA ARG A 196 19.43 -6.16 4.03
C ARG A 196 19.45 -6.54 5.51
N LEU A 197 18.33 -6.42 6.21
CA LEU A 197 18.19 -6.86 7.61
C LEU A 197 18.41 -8.36 7.76
N LEU A 198 17.79 -9.17 6.89
CA LEU A 198 17.99 -10.62 6.88
C LEU A 198 19.45 -11.02 6.61
N ALA A 199 20.11 -10.35 5.66
CA ALA A 199 21.51 -10.62 5.35
C ALA A 199 22.45 -10.29 6.51
N ARG A 200 22.19 -9.21 7.26
CA ARG A 200 22.93 -8.87 8.47
C ARG A 200 22.69 -9.88 9.60
N ALA A 201 21.43 -10.25 9.83
CA ALA A 201 21.06 -11.23 10.86
C ALA A 201 21.75 -12.59 10.66
N ARG A 202 21.90 -13.02 9.40
CA ARG A 202 22.63 -14.26 9.05
C ARG A 202 24.15 -14.19 9.24
N LYS A 203 24.75 -13.00 9.21
CA LYS A 203 26.19 -12.81 9.46
C LYS A 203 26.52 -12.78 10.95
N THR A 204 25.53 -12.49 11.78
CA THR A 204 25.65 -12.37 13.24
C THR A 204 25.14 -13.61 13.99
N ALA A 205 24.60 -14.59 13.27
CA ALA A 205 24.16 -15.89 13.79
C ALA A 205 25.26 -16.93 13.57
#